data_AF-A0A7Y3UN99-F1
#
_entry.id   AF-A0A7Y3UN99-F1
#
_cell.length_a   1.000
_cell.length_b   1.000
_cell.length_c   1.000
_cell.angle_alpha   90.00
_cell.angle_beta   90.00
_cell.angle_gamma   90.00
#
_symmetry.space_group_name_H-M   'P 1'
#
loop_
_entity.id
_entity.type
_entity.pdbx_description
1 polymer ?
#
loop_
_entity_poly.entity_id
_entity_poly.type
_entity_poly.pdbx_seq_one_letter_code
_entity_poly.pdbx_strand_id
1 'polypeptide(L)' 'MTKHNVSIFRPYPFHVGQKIRIEGTKREGDWEVANIGENKVTLRCPITKKEFSWEPFCYHVEEKHDHPWPIP' A
#
# COMPACT_ATOMS: atom_id res chain seq x y z
N MET A 1 26.31 -27.62 -1.94
CA MET A 1 25.17 -27.00 -1.24
C MET A 1 23.96 -27.05 -2.17
N THR A 2 22.92 -27.76 -1.76
CA THR A 2 21.68 -27.89 -2.53
C THR A 2 20.99 -26.53 -2.60
N LYS A 3 20.69 -26.04 -3.80
CA LYS A 3 20.01 -24.76 -4.00
C LYS A 3 18.50 -25.01 -3.93
N HIS A 4 17.80 -24.16 -3.18
CA HIS A 4 16.34 -24.19 -3.05
C HIS A 4 15.76 -22.90 -3.61
N ASN A 5 14.55 -22.98 -4.13
CA ASN A 5 13.78 -21.79 -4.49
C ASN A 5 13.28 -21.14 -3.20
N VAL A 6 13.66 -19.88 -2.98
CA VAL A 6 13.28 -19.11 -1.80
C VAL A 6 12.58 -17.85 -2.27
N SER A 7 11.34 -17.66 -1.82
CA SER A 7 10.59 -16.41 -2.02
C SER A 7 10.83 -15.50 -0.82
N ILE A 8 11.28 -14.28 -1.08
CA ILE A 8 11.55 -13.29 -0.04
C ILE A 8 10.44 -12.24 -0.10
N PHE A 9 9.75 -12.06 1.02
CA PHE A 9 8.69 -11.07 1.17
C PHE A 9 9.20 -9.92 2.04
N ARG A 10 9.02 -8.69 1.58
CA ARG A 10 9.30 -7.48 2.36
C ARG A 10 8.07 -6.58 2.33
N PRO A 11 7.81 -5.81 3.39
CA PRO A 11 6.80 -4.77 3.36
C PRO A 11 7.07 -3.81 2.19
N TYR A 12 6.01 -3.34 1.56
CA TYR A 12 6.12 -2.30 0.55
C TYR A 12 6.68 -1.01 1.18
N PRO A 13 7.72 -0.39 0.59
CA PRO A 13 8.34 0.81 1.13
C PRO A 13 7.47 2.03 0.81
N PHE A 14 6.43 2.26 1.61
CA PHE A 14 5.58 3.44 1.45
C PHE A 14 6.38 4.74 1.60
N HIS A 15 5.86 5.81 1.00
CA HIS A 15 6.33 7.18 1.22
C HIS A 15 5.14 8.09 1.52
N VAL A 16 5.31 9.07 2.40
CA VAL A 16 4.25 10.03 2.72
C VAL A 16 3.85 10.82 1.46
N GLY A 17 2.55 11.00 1.25
CA GLY A 17 1.96 11.62 0.06
C GLY A 17 1.76 10.65 -1.12
N GLN A 18 2.21 9.39 -1.00
CA GLN A 18 2.03 8.39 -2.04
C GLN A 18 0.54 8.06 -2.23
N LYS A 19 0.11 7.98 -3.50
CA LYS A 19 -1.22 7.50 -3.89
C LYS A 19 -1.14 6.01 -4.18
N ILE A 20 -2.01 5.23 -3.55
CA ILE A 20 -2.05 3.78 -3.69
C ILE A 20 -3.49 3.31 -3.94
N ARG A 21 -3.62 2.18 -4.62
CA ARG A 21 -4.84 1.42 -4.71
C ARG A 21 -4.61 0.05 -4.09
N ILE A 22 -5.49 -0.33 -3.17
CA ILE A 22 -5.51 -1.66 -2.57
C ILE A 22 -6.62 -2.44 -3.25
N GLU A 23 -6.37 -3.69 -3.64
CA GLU A 23 -7.34 -4.57 -4.30
C GLU A 23 -7.43 -5.91 -3.55
N GLY A 24 -8.61 -6.54 -3.56
CA GLY A 24 -8.79 -7.92 -3.06
C GLY A 24 -8.76 -8.08 -1.54
N THR A 25 -9.00 -6.99 -0.78
CA THR A 25 -9.09 -7.04 0.70
C THR A 25 -10.24 -6.18 1.22
N LYS A 26 -10.58 -6.28 2.50
CA LYS A 26 -11.58 -5.38 3.14
C LYS A 26 -11.19 -3.89 3.13
N ARG A 27 -9.94 -3.58 2.79
CA ARG A 27 -9.40 -2.21 2.67
C ARG A 27 -9.29 -1.77 1.21
N GLU A 28 -9.94 -2.50 0.32
CA GLU A 28 -9.97 -2.20 -1.11
C GLU A 28 -10.41 -0.77 -1.37
N GLY A 29 -9.74 -0.15 -2.35
CA GLY A 29 -9.99 1.22 -2.77
C GLY A 29 -8.74 2.08 -2.79
N ASP A 30 -9.00 3.37 -2.98
CA ASP A 30 -7.97 4.39 -3.16
C ASP A 30 -7.58 5.07 -1.85
N TRP A 31 -6.29 5.24 -1.68
CA TRP A 31 -5.71 5.80 -0.47
C TRP A 31 -4.53 6.72 -0.77
N GLU A 32 -4.33 7.67 0.12
CA GLU A 32 -3.10 8.44 0.23
C GLU A 32 -2.37 8.04 1.51
N VAL A 33 -1.05 7.81 1.42
CA VAL A 33 -0.21 7.56 2.60
C VAL A 33 -0.03 8.87 3.35
N ALA A 34 -0.74 9.02 4.46
CA ALA A 34 -0.71 10.23 5.28
C ALA A 34 0.46 10.25 6.26
N ASN A 35 0.86 9.10 6.79
CA ASN A 35 1.97 8.95 7.72
C ASN A 35 2.55 7.54 7.68
N ILE A 36 3.83 7.41 8.04
CA ILE A 36 4.54 6.15 8.21
C ILE A 36 5.19 6.19 9.59
N GLY A 37 4.63 5.40 10.51
CA GLY A 37 5.23 5.13 11.82
C GLY A 37 6.12 3.90 11.77
N GLU A 38 6.74 3.57 12.90
CA GLU A 38 7.68 2.45 13.04
C GLU A 38 7.06 1.10 12.62
N ASN A 39 5.82 0.84 13.05
CA ASN A 39 5.11 -0.42 12.81
C ASN A 39 3.70 -0.21 12.22
N LYS A 40 3.40 0.99 11.70
CA LYS A 40 2.07 1.32 11.16
C LYS A 40 2.16 2.29 9.98
N VAL A 41 1.25 2.14 9.03
CA VAL A 41 0.99 3.10 7.97
C VAL A 41 -0.39 3.73 8.19
N THR A 42 -0.45 5.05 8.12
CA THR A 42 -1.72 5.79 8.18
C THR A 42 -2.14 6.11 6.76
N LEU A 43 -3.35 5.66 6.40
CA LEU A 43 -3.95 5.87 5.10
C LEU A 43 -5.12 6.85 5.22
N ARG A 44 -5.17 7.80 4.29
CA ARG A 44 -6.24 8.79 4.18
C ARG A 44 -7.10 8.50 2.95
N CYS A 45 -8.40 8.38 3.17
CA CYS A 45 -9.37 8.27 2.07
C CYS A 45 -9.40 9.60 1.29
N PRO A 46 -9.19 9.60 -0.04
CA PRO A 46 -9.13 10.84 -0.81
C PRO A 46 -10.48 11.57 -0.87
N ILE A 47 -11.59 10.83 -0.75
CA ILE A 47 -12.97 11.36 -0.82
C ILE A 47 -13.40 11.91 0.54
N THR A 48 -13.39 11.07 1.58
CA THR A 48 -13.95 11.44 2.89
C THR A 48 -12.96 12.13 3.82
N LYS A 49 -11.67 12.13 3.46
CA LYS A 49 -10.53 12.60 4.28
C LYS A 49 -10.35 11.85 5.61
N LYS A 50 -11.13 10.79 5.86
CA LYS A 50 -10.95 9.94 7.04
C LYS A 50 -9.61 9.23 6.99
N GLU A 51 -8.96 9.15 8.15
CA GLU A 51 -7.67 8.52 8.32
C GLU A 51 -7.79 7.23 9.12
N PHE A 52 -7.06 6.20 8.71
CA PHE A 52 -7.02 4.92 9.37
C PHE A 52 -5.58 4.44 9.46
N SER A 53 -5.18 3.98 10.64
CA SER A 53 -3.82 3.45 10.87
C SER A 53 -3.84 1.93 10.94
N TRP A 54 -2.96 1.31 10.16
CA TRP A 54 -2.89 -0.13 9.97
C TRP A 54 -1.46 -0.62 10.13
N GLU A 55 -1.28 -1.89 10.52
CA GLU A 55 0.02 -2.55 10.39
C GLU A 55 0.46 -2.56 8.92
N PRO A 56 1.76 -2.41 8.59
CA PRO A 56 2.26 -2.39 7.23
C PRO A 56 1.73 -3.61 6.47
N PHE A 57 1.05 -3.33 5.38
CA PHE A 57 0.42 -4.31 4.54
C PHE A 57 0.65 -3.89 3.08
N CYS A 58 0.59 -4.86 2.18
CA CYS A 58 1.10 -4.84 0.80
C CYS A 58 2.50 -5.47 0.68
N TYR A 59 2.50 -6.68 0.16
CA TYR A 59 3.67 -7.29 -0.48
C TYR A 59 3.65 -6.82 -1.94
N HIS A 60 4.78 -6.37 -2.46
CA HIS A 60 4.86 -5.81 -3.82
C HIS A 60 4.32 -6.79 -4.88
N VAL A 61 3.28 -6.40 -5.61
CA VAL A 61 2.65 -7.20 -6.69
C VAL A 61 2.98 -6.65 -8.07
N GLU A 62 2.97 -5.34 -8.30
CA GLU A 62 3.34 -4.69 -9.59
C GLU A 62 3.37 -3.15 -9.44
N GLU A 63 4.17 -2.44 -10.24
CA GLU A 63 4.18 -0.96 -10.34
C GLU A 63 3.77 -0.52 -11.74
N LYS A 64 2.73 0.33 -11.85
CA LYS A 64 2.18 0.83 -13.12
C LYS A 64 2.42 2.33 -13.24
N HIS A 65 2.96 2.74 -14.39
CA HIS A 65 3.15 4.14 -14.75
C HIS A 65 1.93 4.66 -15.53
N ASP A 66 1.58 5.95 -15.36
CA ASP A 66 0.52 6.65 -16.09
C ASP A 66 -0.90 6.05 -15.97
N HIS A 67 -1.23 5.50 -14.80
CA HIS A 67 -2.55 4.95 -14.52
C HIS A 67 -3.52 6.02 -13.96
N PRO A 68 -4.77 6.13 -14.45
CA PRO A 68 -5.75 7.07 -13.91
C PRO A 68 -6.12 6.73 -12.47
N TRP A 69 -6.10 7.74 -11.60
CA TRP A 69 -6.49 7.64 -10.20
C TRP A 69 -7.14 8.96 -9.73
N PRO A 70 -8.29 8.93 -9.03
CA PRO A 70 -9.12 7.76 -8.76
C PRO A 70 -9.88 7.31 -10.03
N ILE A 71 -10.23 6.02 -10.07
CA ILE A 71 -11.19 5.52 -11.06
C ILE A 71 -12.59 5.67 -10.43
N PRO A 72 -13.59 6.23 -11.16
CA PRO A 72 -14.97 6.36 -10.68
C PRO A 72 -15.60 5.06 -10.19
#